data_AF-A0A841JE85-F1
#
_entry.id   AF-A0A841JE85-F1
#
_cell.length_a   1.000
_cell.length_b   1.000
_cell.length_c   1.000
_cell.angle_alpha   90.00
_cell.angle_beta   90.00
_cell.angle_gamma   90.00
#
_symmetry.space_group_name_H-M   'P 1'
#
loop_
_entity.id
_entity.type
_entity.pdbx_description
1 polymer ?
#
loop_
_entity_poly.entity_id
_entity_poly.type
_entity_poly.pdbx_seq_one_letter_code
_entity_poly.pdbx_strand_id
1 'polypeptide(L)'
;MESAATHNELANELLKLAEERYGKRMKKKYHGVVFASRPQLCGDDVIGYTISLSYNAYENINNFRFECSHELIHLLTPTSNWESITFLEEGIAVDFSIEVIKFYNTDSAIIDRYLCAVKNEPKYYRAYNLIKEIKPNRSEIIKKIRTEYPETLLSDLTKRQLKKYTEIPKNIIPELLNKFDTDSDESCCP
;
A
#
# COMPACT_ATOMS: atom_id res chain seq x y z
N MET A 1 -23.92 -15.85 -3.67
CA MET A 1 -23.51 -15.23 -2.40
C MET A 1 -22.17 -15.84 -2.01
N GLU A 2 -21.08 -15.23 -2.47
CA GLU A 2 -19.76 -15.49 -1.85
C GLU A 2 -19.79 -14.83 -0.47
N SER A 3 -19.55 -15.60 0.59
CA SER A 3 -19.71 -15.16 1.97
C SER A 3 -18.51 -14.29 2.41
N ALA A 4 -18.64 -13.50 3.48
CA ALA A 4 -17.53 -12.72 4.05
C ALA A 4 -16.29 -13.55 4.44
N ALA A 5 -16.42 -14.89 4.52
CA ALA A 5 -15.30 -15.80 4.71
C ALA A 5 -14.32 -15.78 3.51
N THR A 6 -14.82 -15.66 2.27
CA THR A 6 -13.97 -15.68 1.06
C THR A 6 -13.13 -14.41 0.91
N HIS A 7 -13.67 -13.24 1.27
CA HIS A 7 -12.92 -11.97 1.20
C HIS A 7 -11.75 -11.94 2.19
N ASN A 8 -11.94 -12.44 3.41
CA ASN A 8 -10.86 -12.51 4.39
C ASN A 8 -9.78 -13.53 4.01
N GLU A 9 -10.16 -14.65 3.38
CA GLU A 9 -9.21 -15.61 2.81
C GLU A 9 -8.36 -14.96 1.72
N LEU A 10 -9.00 -14.27 0.76
CA LEU A 10 -8.31 -13.53 -0.29
C LEU A 10 -7.40 -12.42 0.26
N ALA A 11 -7.86 -11.65 1.25
CA ALA A 11 -7.03 -10.63 1.90
C ALA A 11 -5.79 -11.25 2.57
N ASN A 12 -5.91 -12.43 3.17
CA ASN A 12 -4.78 -13.14 3.77
C ASN A 12 -3.80 -13.68 2.71
N GLU A 13 -4.29 -14.10 1.54
CA GLU A 13 -3.43 -14.47 0.41
C GLU A 13 -2.64 -13.27 -0.12
N LEU A 14 -3.32 -12.14 -0.33
CA LEU A 14 -2.68 -10.88 -0.74
C LEU A 14 -1.69 -10.38 0.32
N LEU A 15 -2.00 -10.54 1.61
CA LEU A 15 -1.09 -10.18 2.71
C LEU A 15 0.20 -11.01 2.64
N LYS A 16 0.09 -12.33 2.45
CA LYS A 16 1.26 -13.20 2.29
C LYS A 16 2.11 -12.76 1.10
N LEU A 17 1.47 -12.44 -0.02
CA LEU A 17 2.16 -11.93 -1.20
C LEU A 17 2.88 -10.60 -0.91
N ALA A 18 2.23 -9.68 -0.19
CA ALA A 18 2.83 -8.41 0.22
C ALA A 18 4.05 -8.64 1.15
N GLU A 19 3.95 -9.54 2.12
CA GLU A 19 5.04 -9.90 3.03
C GLU A 19 6.20 -10.59 2.32
N GLU A 20 5.91 -11.43 1.32
CA GLU A 20 6.93 -12.04 0.47
C GLU A 20 7.69 -10.99 -0.36
N ARG A 21 6.97 -10.02 -0.90
CA ARG A 21 7.51 -8.96 -1.78
C ARG A 21 8.29 -7.90 -1.01
N TYR A 22 7.74 -7.39 0.07
CA TYR A 22 8.24 -6.22 0.79
C TYR A 22 8.75 -6.53 2.20
N GLY A 23 8.71 -7.79 2.62
CA GLY A 23 9.16 -8.22 3.95
C GLY A 23 8.02 -8.27 4.96
N LYS A 24 8.29 -8.95 6.08
CA LYS A 24 7.30 -9.23 7.12
C LYS A 24 6.66 -7.95 7.65
N ARG A 25 5.38 -8.04 8.03
CA ARG A 25 4.70 -6.95 8.73
C ARG A 25 5.20 -6.80 10.17
N MET A 26 5.04 -5.62 10.73
CA MET A 26 5.16 -5.42 12.18
C MET A 26 4.14 -6.29 12.90
N LYS A 27 4.49 -6.85 14.06
CA LYS A 27 3.62 -7.78 14.82
C LYS A 27 2.43 -7.04 15.46
N LYS A 28 1.45 -6.67 14.64
CA LYS A 28 0.21 -6.01 15.04
C LYS A 28 -0.99 -6.94 14.83
N LYS A 29 -2.04 -6.76 15.63
CA LYS A 29 -3.27 -7.53 15.46
C LYS A 29 -3.98 -7.06 14.19
N TYR A 30 -4.43 -8.00 13.36
CA TYR A 30 -5.18 -7.75 12.14
C TYR A 30 -6.49 -8.53 12.22
N HIS A 31 -7.62 -7.84 12.05
CA HIS A 31 -8.96 -8.42 12.20
C HIS A 31 -9.61 -8.83 10.87
N GLY A 32 -9.00 -8.45 9.74
CA GLY A 32 -9.56 -8.74 8.42
C GLY A 32 -10.05 -7.51 7.67
N VAL A 33 -10.92 -7.75 6.70
CA VAL A 33 -11.54 -6.73 5.85
C VAL A 33 -13.01 -6.50 6.20
N VAL A 34 -13.45 -5.24 6.07
CA VAL A 34 -14.85 -4.80 6.13
C VAL A 34 -15.15 -3.86 4.97
N PHE A 35 -16.42 -3.60 4.69
CA PHE A 35 -16.84 -2.72 3.58
C PHE A 35 -17.51 -1.45 4.10
N ALA A 36 -17.08 -0.30 3.60
CA ALA A 36 -17.59 1.03 3.93
C ALA A 36 -17.55 1.95 2.69
N SER A 37 -17.56 3.27 2.91
CA SER A 37 -17.59 4.28 1.86
C SER A 37 -16.26 4.43 1.11
N ARG A 38 -15.12 4.23 1.77
CA ARG A 38 -13.79 4.40 1.19
C ARG A 38 -12.79 3.35 1.71
N PRO A 39 -11.78 2.98 0.90
CA PRO A 39 -10.69 2.16 1.39
C PRO A 39 -9.85 2.93 2.43
N GLN A 40 -9.51 2.27 3.54
CA GLN A 40 -8.61 2.80 4.56
C GLN A 40 -8.22 1.71 5.59
N LEU A 41 -7.02 1.82 6.16
CA LEU A 41 -6.64 1.09 7.36
C LEU A 41 -7.21 1.77 8.62
N CYS A 42 -8.13 1.12 9.33
CA CYS A 42 -8.71 1.59 10.58
C CYS A 42 -8.11 0.85 11.79
N GLY A 43 -7.93 1.54 12.92
CA GLY A 43 -7.51 0.95 14.19
C GLY A 43 -6.16 1.47 14.70
N ASP A 44 -5.64 0.79 15.72
CA ASP A 44 -4.40 1.17 16.39
C ASP A 44 -3.67 -0.04 16.98
N ASP A 45 -2.55 0.24 17.67
CA ASP A 45 -1.70 -0.78 18.29
C ASP A 45 -2.33 -1.51 19.48
N VAL A 46 -3.35 -0.93 20.11
CA VAL A 46 -4.03 -1.49 21.29
C VAL A 46 -5.17 -2.41 20.85
N ILE A 47 -6.02 -1.94 19.94
CA ILE A 47 -7.23 -2.63 19.50
C ILE A 47 -6.91 -3.61 18.37
N GLY A 48 -5.93 -3.28 17.53
CA GLY A 48 -5.63 -3.94 16.26
C GLY A 48 -6.25 -3.22 15.07
N TYR A 49 -5.82 -3.64 13.88
CA TYR A 49 -6.16 -3.00 12.62
C TYR A 49 -7.20 -3.81 11.82
N THR A 50 -8.08 -3.09 11.14
CA THR A 50 -9.07 -3.60 10.19
C THR A 50 -8.92 -2.81 8.90
N ILE A 51 -8.94 -3.49 7.76
CA ILE A 51 -8.96 -2.81 6.46
C ILE A 51 -10.42 -2.57 6.06
N SER A 52 -10.79 -1.32 5.88
CA SER A 52 -12.04 -0.95 5.23
C SER A 52 -11.81 -0.86 3.72
N LEU A 53 -12.76 -1.34 2.93
CA LEU A 53 -12.79 -1.28 1.46
C LEU A 53 -14.09 -0.63 0.99
N SER A 54 -14.11 -0.08 -0.22
CA SER A 54 -15.34 0.49 -0.77
C SER A 54 -16.42 -0.59 -1.00
N TYR A 55 -17.69 -0.23 -1.00
CA TYR A 55 -18.75 -1.17 -1.40
C TYR A 55 -18.57 -1.70 -2.84
N ASN A 56 -17.89 -0.94 -3.72
CA ASN A 56 -17.58 -1.43 -5.06
C ASN A 56 -16.59 -2.60 -5.06
N ALA A 57 -15.75 -2.71 -4.02
CA ALA A 57 -14.87 -3.86 -3.83
C ALA A 57 -15.65 -5.13 -3.42
N TYR A 58 -16.82 -4.99 -2.78
CA TYR A 58 -17.64 -6.14 -2.41
C TYR A 58 -18.19 -6.88 -3.64
N GLU A 59 -18.57 -6.12 -4.67
CA GLU A 59 -19.22 -6.67 -5.87
C GLU A 59 -18.23 -6.96 -7.02
N ASN A 60 -17.02 -6.42 -6.94
CA ASN A 60 -16.04 -6.52 -8.02
C ASN A 60 -14.67 -6.97 -7.49
N ILE A 61 -14.30 -8.20 -7.82
CA ILE A 61 -13.05 -8.82 -7.39
C ILE A 61 -11.79 -8.05 -7.80
N ASN A 62 -11.81 -7.32 -8.92
CA ASN A 62 -10.67 -6.50 -9.32
C ASN A 62 -10.59 -5.22 -8.48
N ASN A 63 -11.72 -4.60 -8.11
CA ASN A 63 -11.71 -3.51 -7.14
C ASN A 63 -11.25 -4.00 -5.77
N PHE A 64 -11.72 -5.19 -5.33
CA PHE A 64 -11.23 -5.84 -4.12
C PHE A 64 -9.72 -6.00 -4.14
N ARG A 65 -9.18 -6.63 -5.18
CA ARG A 65 -7.74 -6.86 -5.32
C ARG A 65 -6.97 -5.55 -5.29
N PHE A 66 -7.41 -4.55 -6.04
CA PHE A 66 -6.75 -3.24 -6.11
C PHE A 66 -6.75 -2.53 -4.75
N GLU A 67 -7.93 -2.28 -4.17
CA GLU A 67 -8.06 -1.55 -2.90
C GLU A 67 -7.45 -2.33 -1.72
N CYS A 68 -7.71 -3.63 -1.62
CA CYS A 68 -7.18 -4.44 -0.52
C CYS A 68 -5.66 -4.51 -0.56
N SER A 69 -5.06 -4.70 -1.73
CA SER A 69 -3.61 -4.72 -1.84
C SER A 69 -2.96 -3.38 -1.47
N HIS A 70 -3.62 -2.25 -1.76
CA HIS A 70 -3.18 -0.92 -1.33
C HIS A 70 -3.10 -0.84 0.21
N GLU A 71 -4.23 -1.10 0.88
CA GLU A 71 -4.33 -1.00 2.34
C GLU A 71 -3.46 -2.04 3.08
N LEU A 72 -3.21 -3.19 2.46
CA LEU A 72 -2.30 -4.20 3.02
C LEU A 72 -0.85 -3.71 3.10
N ILE A 73 -0.41 -2.80 2.23
CA ILE A 73 0.92 -2.18 2.34
C ILE A 73 1.00 -1.30 3.58
N HIS A 74 -0.02 -0.49 3.87
CA HIS A 74 -0.08 0.28 5.12
C HIS A 74 -0.09 -0.65 6.33
N LEU A 75 -0.80 -1.78 6.28
CA LEU A 75 -0.79 -2.77 7.36
C LEU A 75 0.61 -3.37 7.62
N LEU A 76 1.51 -3.39 6.63
CA LEU A 76 2.85 -3.92 6.82
C LEU A 76 3.67 -3.09 7.83
N THR A 77 3.46 -1.77 7.88
CA THR A 77 4.08 -0.81 8.80
C THR A 77 3.04 0.28 9.11
N PRO A 78 2.07 -0.02 10.01
CA PRO A 78 0.90 0.81 10.17
C PRO A 78 1.26 2.16 10.78
N THR A 79 0.91 3.22 10.06
CA THR A 79 1.09 4.59 10.48
C THR A 79 -0.23 5.11 11.06
N SER A 80 -0.28 5.36 12.38
CA SER A 80 -1.52 5.78 13.05
C SER A 80 -1.97 7.22 12.71
N ASN A 81 -1.07 8.01 12.12
CA ASN A 81 -1.35 9.37 11.69
C ASN A 81 -1.30 9.45 10.15
N TRP A 82 -2.46 9.56 9.51
CA TRP A 82 -2.59 9.69 8.06
C TRP A 82 -1.81 10.91 7.52
N GLU A 83 -1.66 11.97 8.30
CA GLU A 83 -0.86 13.16 7.94
C GLU A 83 0.65 12.90 7.89
N SER A 84 1.10 11.72 8.32
CA SER A 84 2.51 11.33 8.28
C SER A 84 2.84 10.34 7.16
N ILE A 85 1.84 9.88 6.41
CA ILE A 85 2.06 9.04 5.23
C ILE A 85 2.94 9.80 4.23
N THR A 86 3.88 9.11 3.60
CA THR A 86 4.85 9.70 2.66
C THR A 86 4.63 9.21 1.24
N PHE A 87 5.18 9.93 0.26
CA PHE A 87 5.21 9.47 -1.14
C PHE A 87 5.87 8.10 -1.33
N LEU A 88 6.82 7.74 -0.46
CA LEU A 88 7.43 6.41 -0.43
C LEU A 88 6.39 5.34 -0.10
N GLU A 89 5.66 5.51 1.00
CA GLU A 89 4.67 4.54 1.47
C GLU A 89 3.51 4.38 0.47
N GLU A 90 2.93 5.49 0.04
CA GLU A 90 1.84 5.53 -0.94
C GLU A 90 2.26 5.00 -2.31
N GLY A 91 3.48 5.34 -2.74
CA GLY A 91 3.99 4.83 -3.99
C GLY A 91 4.14 3.31 -3.97
N ILE A 92 4.54 2.72 -2.83
CA ILE A 92 4.63 1.25 -2.67
C ILE A 92 3.22 0.65 -2.71
N ALA A 93 2.26 1.27 -2.03
CA ALA A 93 0.86 0.84 -2.00
C ALA A 93 0.23 0.82 -3.41
N VAL A 94 0.36 1.92 -4.16
CA VAL A 94 -0.13 2.02 -5.54
C VAL A 94 0.60 1.04 -6.46
N ASP A 95 1.93 0.94 -6.35
CA ASP A 95 2.71 0.05 -7.20
C ASP A 95 2.34 -1.40 -6.99
N PHE A 96 2.20 -1.84 -5.74
CA PHE A 96 1.76 -3.19 -5.41
C PHE A 96 0.34 -3.45 -5.93
N SER A 97 -0.56 -2.48 -5.83
CA SER A 97 -1.93 -2.62 -6.34
C SER A 97 -1.98 -2.87 -7.84
N ILE A 98 -1.16 -2.15 -8.59
CA ILE A 98 -1.01 -2.36 -10.03
C ILE A 98 -0.33 -3.71 -10.33
N GLU A 99 0.65 -4.15 -9.54
CA GLU A 99 1.26 -5.48 -9.68
C GLU A 99 0.25 -6.60 -9.44
N VAL A 100 -0.59 -6.50 -8.42
CA VAL A 100 -1.65 -7.49 -8.12
C VAL A 100 -2.66 -7.55 -9.26
N ILE A 101 -3.12 -6.42 -9.79
CA ILE A 101 -4.02 -6.41 -10.95
C ILE A 101 -3.38 -7.12 -12.15
N LYS A 102 -2.11 -6.87 -12.44
CA LYS A 102 -1.36 -7.53 -13.53
C LYS A 102 -1.14 -9.02 -13.28
N PHE A 103 -1.00 -9.43 -12.03
CA PHE A 103 -0.76 -10.83 -11.68
C PHE A 103 -2.02 -11.69 -11.90
N TYR A 104 -3.20 -11.15 -11.55
CA TYR A 104 -4.46 -11.90 -11.62
C TYR A 104 -5.26 -11.70 -12.91
N ASN A 105 -4.85 -10.79 -13.80
CA ASN A 105 -5.54 -10.52 -15.05
C ASN A 105 -4.58 -10.60 -16.23
N THR A 106 -5.00 -11.29 -17.30
CA THR A 106 -4.27 -11.35 -18.59
C THR A 106 -4.85 -10.39 -19.63
N ASP A 107 -6.04 -9.84 -19.39
CA ASP A 107 -6.70 -8.86 -20.25
C ASP A 107 -6.06 -7.47 -20.05
N SER A 108 -5.43 -6.97 -21.11
CA SER A 108 -4.79 -5.65 -21.10
C SER A 108 -5.79 -4.52 -20.88
N ALA A 109 -7.05 -4.65 -21.29
CA ALA A 109 -8.06 -3.61 -21.09
C ALA A 109 -8.38 -3.41 -19.60
N ILE A 110 -8.38 -4.48 -18.80
CA ILE A 110 -8.55 -4.40 -17.35
C ILE A 110 -7.34 -3.70 -16.73
N ILE A 111 -6.12 -4.11 -17.09
CA ILE A 111 -4.89 -3.52 -16.57
C ILE A 111 -4.82 -2.02 -16.90
N ASP A 112 -5.12 -1.66 -18.15
CA ASP A 112 -5.10 -0.28 -18.63
C ASP A 112 -6.14 0.59 -17.92
N ARG A 113 -7.31 0.03 -17.57
CA ARG A 113 -8.32 0.74 -16.79
C ARG A 113 -7.79 1.19 -15.44
N TYR A 114 -7.14 0.30 -14.66
CA TYR A 114 -6.59 0.66 -13.35
C TYR A 114 -5.37 1.58 -13.48
N LEU A 115 -4.52 1.39 -14.48
CA LEU A 115 -3.44 2.34 -14.77
C LEU A 115 -3.98 3.72 -15.14
N CYS A 116 -5.07 3.80 -15.89
CA CYS A 116 -5.73 5.05 -16.24
C CYS A 116 -6.33 5.74 -15.01
N ALA A 117 -6.97 4.97 -14.12
CA ALA A 117 -7.48 5.49 -12.85
C ALA A 117 -6.37 6.12 -12.02
N VAL A 118 -5.22 5.45 -11.85
CA VAL A 118 -4.05 6.01 -11.16
C VAL A 118 -3.54 7.27 -11.86
N LYS A 119 -3.44 7.29 -13.20
CA LYS A 119 -2.99 8.45 -13.98
C LYS A 119 -3.88 9.68 -13.82
N ASN A 120 -5.18 9.47 -13.63
CA ASN A 120 -6.16 10.54 -13.43
C ASN A 120 -6.11 11.14 -12.03
N GLU A 121 -5.33 10.55 -11.13
CA GLU A 121 -5.08 11.02 -9.77
C GLU A 121 -3.62 11.51 -9.64
N PRO A 122 -3.33 12.80 -9.88
CA PRO A 122 -1.96 13.28 -10.09
C PRO A 122 -0.99 12.97 -8.94
N LYS A 123 -1.46 13.06 -7.69
CA LYS A 123 -0.64 12.75 -6.49
C LYS A 123 -0.25 11.26 -6.47
N TYR A 124 -1.23 10.36 -6.63
CA TYR A 124 -0.99 8.92 -6.68
C TYR A 124 -0.12 8.52 -7.88
N TYR A 125 -0.37 9.11 -9.06
CA TYR A 125 0.48 8.87 -10.22
C TYR A 125 1.92 9.32 -10.00
N ARG A 126 2.12 10.45 -9.30
CA ARG A 126 3.46 10.92 -8.95
C ARG A 126 4.17 9.95 -8.00
N ALA A 127 3.50 9.51 -6.93
CA ALA A 127 4.04 8.52 -6.00
C ALA A 127 4.41 7.21 -6.70
N TYR A 128 3.52 6.71 -7.56
CA TYR A 128 3.77 5.54 -8.40
C TYR A 128 5.04 5.70 -9.24
N ASN A 129 5.20 6.82 -9.95
CA ASN A 129 6.37 7.05 -10.79
C ASN A 129 7.68 7.14 -10.00
N LEU A 130 7.68 7.75 -8.80
CA LEU A 130 8.86 7.81 -7.94
C LEU A 130 9.35 6.42 -7.54
N ILE A 131 8.43 5.50 -7.22
CA ILE A 131 8.78 4.11 -6.89
C ILE A 131 9.30 3.34 -8.10
N LYS A 132 8.81 3.63 -9.30
CA LYS A 132 9.32 3.05 -10.55
C LYS A 132 10.75 3.47 -10.89
N GLU A 133 11.25 4.56 -10.30
CA GLU A 133 12.65 4.98 -10.45
C GLU A 133 13.63 4.13 -9.63
N ILE A 134 13.17 3.38 -8.63
CA ILE A 134 14.00 2.44 -7.85
C ILE A 134 14.27 1.18 -8.70
N LYS A 135 15.53 0.95 -9.06
CA LYS A 135 15.93 -0.09 -10.03
C LYS A 135 17.12 -0.92 -9.53
N PRO A 136 17.30 -2.17 -10.01
CA PRO A 136 16.45 -2.87 -10.98
C PRO A 136 15.21 -3.52 -10.35
N ASN A 137 15.24 -3.83 -9.05
CA ASN A 137 14.17 -4.57 -8.37
C ASN A 137 13.68 -3.84 -7.10
N ARG A 138 12.74 -2.90 -7.28
CA ARG A 138 12.21 -2.08 -6.18
C ARG A 138 11.66 -2.88 -5.00
N SER A 139 10.94 -3.99 -5.21
CA SER A 139 10.39 -4.78 -4.09
C SER A 139 11.50 -5.37 -3.23
N GLU A 140 12.59 -5.86 -3.83
CA GLU A 140 13.75 -6.35 -3.08
C GLU A 140 14.44 -5.25 -2.28
N ILE A 141 14.56 -4.04 -2.84
CA ILE A 141 15.17 -2.90 -2.13
C ILE A 141 14.32 -2.47 -0.95
N ILE A 142 13.01 -2.33 -1.13
CA ILE A 142 12.08 -2.02 -0.04
C ILE A 142 12.11 -3.13 1.03
N LYS A 143 12.17 -4.40 0.62
CA LYS A 143 12.32 -5.53 1.54
C LYS A 143 13.62 -5.47 2.33
N LYS A 144 14.74 -5.12 1.71
CA LYS A 144 16.03 -4.90 2.40
C LYS A 144 15.93 -3.77 3.42
N ILE A 145 15.33 -2.63 3.05
CA ILE A 145 15.10 -1.50 3.96
C ILE A 145 14.31 -1.93 5.19
N ARG A 146 13.15 -2.56 4.98
CA ARG A 146 12.29 -3.03 6.07
C ARG A 146 12.94 -4.10 6.93
N THR A 147 13.85 -4.90 6.37
CA THR A 147 14.61 -5.90 7.13
C THR A 147 15.71 -5.25 7.98
N GLU A 148 16.37 -4.19 7.49
CA GLU A 148 17.39 -3.44 8.24
C GLU A 148 16.75 -2.54 9.32
N TYR A 149 15.54 -2.05 9.09
CA TYR A 149 14.79 -1.18 10.00
C TYR A 149 13.40 -1.76 10.36
N PRO A 150 13.32 -2.92 11.03
CA PRO A 150 12.06 -3.66 11.22
C PRO A 150 11.04 -2.96 12.11
N GLU A 151 11.49 -2.05 13.00
CA GLU A 151 10.65 -1.31 13.93
C GLU A 151 10.50 0.18 13.53
N THR A 152 10.98 0.56 12.34
CA THR A 152 10.86 1.93 11.83
C THR A 152 9.73 1.99 10.81
N LEU A 153 8.80 2.93 10.99
CA LEU A 153 7.76 3.19 10.01
C LEU A 153 8.38 3.67 8.70
N LEU A 154 7.75 3.37 7.56
CA LEU A 154 8.22 3.87 6.27
C LEU A 154 8.20 5.41 6.22
N SER A 155 7.21 6.02 6.85
CA SER A 155 7.09 7.47 7.07
C SER A 155 8.26 8.08 7.86
N ASP A 156 8.91 7.31 8.73
CA ASP A 156 9.96 7.78 9.63
C ASP A 156 11.38 7.60 9.06
N LEU A 157 11.49 7.04 7.85
CA LEU A 157 12.78 6.86 7.20
C LEU A 157 13.44 8.21 6.90
N THR A 158 14.75 8.29 7.14
CA THR A 158 15.53 9.50 6.92
C THR A 158 16.27 9.48 5.59
N LYS A 159 16.64 10.68 5.09
CA LYS A 159 17.53 10.83 3.93
C LYS A 159 18.83 10.04 4.08
N ARG A 160 19.36 9.96 5.30
CA ARG A 160 20.61 9.22 5.59
C ARG A 160 20.41 7.71 5.42
N GLN A 161 19.27 7.17 5.85
CA GLN A 161 18.95 5.75 5.69
C GLN A 161 18.76 5.42 4.21
N LEU A 162 17.96 6.18 3.46
CA LEU A 162 17.72 5.91 2.03
C LEU A 162 18.99 6.06 1.17
N LYS A 163 19.89 6.99 1.50
CA LYS A 163 21.16 7.19 0.77
C LYS A 163 22.13 6.00 0.84
N LYS A 164 21.90 5.02 1.72
CA LYS A 164 22.70 3.79 1.80
C LYS A 164 22.45 2.86 0.60
N TYR A 165 21.28 2.95 -0.04
CA TYR A 165 20.88 2.07 -1.13
C TYR A 165 21.20 2.75 -2.47
N THR A 166 22.18 2.21 -3.19
CA THR A 166 22.63 2.72 -4.49
C THR A 166 21.56 2.68 -5.58
N GLU A 167 20.58 1.80 -5.39
CA GLU A 167 19.43 1.54 -6.25
C GLU A 167 18.36 2.64 -6.18
N ILE A 168 18.41 3.51 -5.17
CA ILE A 168 17.52 4.66 -5.03
C ILE A 168 18.24 5.91 -5.56
N PRO A 169 17.77 6.52 -6.66
CA PRO A 169 18.36 7.74 -7.18
C PRO A 169 18.37 8.86 -6.14
N LYS A 170 19.54 9.46 -5.91
CA LYS A 170 19.71 10.47 -4.84
C LYS A 170 18.82 11.71 -5.04
N ASN A 171 18.44 12.02 -6.27
CA ASN A 171 17.59 13.15 -6.63
C ASN A 171 16.13 12.97 -6.21
N ILE A 172 15.62 11.74 -6.10
CA ILE A 172 14.21 11.49 -5.71
C ILE A 172 14.03 11.32 -4.20
N ILE A 173 15.10 11.04 -3.45
CA ILE A 173 15.03 10.81 -1.99
C ILE A 173 14.29 11.92 -1.24
N PRO A 174 14.52 13.23 -1.50
CA PRO A 174 13.78 14.27 -0.81
C PRO A 174 12.28 14.16 -1.03
N GLU A 175 11.86 13.81 -2.24
CA GLU A 175 10.45 13.74 -2.61
C GLU A 175 9.76 12.48 -2.07
N LEU A 176 10.45 11.34 -2.10
CA LEU A 176 9.99 10.10 -1.47
C LEU A 176 9.65 10.29 0.02
N LEU A 177 10.38 11.15 0.71
CA LEU A 177 10.20 11.43 2.13
C LEU A 177 9.26 12.60 2.44
N ASN A 178 8.71 13.26 1.41
CA ASN A 178 7.70 14.28 1.63
C ASN A 178 6.39 13.63 2.06
N LYS A 179 5.61 14.37 2.85
CA LYS A 179 4.25 13.99 3.21
C LYS A 179 3.39 13.86 1.96
N PHE A 180 2.58 12.81 1.93
CA PHE A 180 1.50 12.63 1.00
C PHE A 180 0.24 13.26 1.62
N ASP A 181 0.20 14.60 1.66
CA ASP A 181 -0.95 15.32 2.22
C ASP A 181 -2.18 14.99 1.36
N THR A 182 -3.07 14.17 1.91
CA THR A 182 -4.42 13.99 1.39
C THR A 182 -5.22 15.21 1.82
N ASP A 183 -5.92 15.84 0.88
CA ASP A 183 -6.79 16.96 1.23
C ASP A 183 -7.81 16.40 2.23
N SER A 184 -7.76 16.96 3.44
CA SER A 184 -8.36 16.42 4.67
C SER A 184 -9.86 16.19 4.52
N ASP A 185 -10.29 14.93 4.57
CA ASP A 185 -11.66 14.58 4.97
C ASP A 185 -11.60 13.57 6.13
N GLU A 186 -11.81 14.14 7.32
CA GLU A 186 -11.97 13.47 8.59
C GLU A 186 -13.16 12.51 8.56
N SER A 187 -12.89 11.21 8.63
CA SER A 187 -13.75 10.30 9.38
C SER A 187 -12.97 9.02 9.68
N CYS A 188 -12.47 8.93 10.91
CA CYS A 188 -12.18 7.64 11.52
C CYS A 188 -13.48 6.82 11.51
N CYS A 189 -13.37 5.53 11.17
CA CYS A 189 -14.49 4.57 11.11
C CYS A 189 -15.49 4.76 12.28
N PRO A 190 -16.81 4.53 12.03
CA PRO A 190 -17.91 4.81 12.97
C PRO A 190 -17.83 4.08 14.31
#